data_AF-A0A562NPM1-F1
#
_entry.id   AF-A0A562NPM1-F1
#
_cell.length_a   1.000
_cell.length_b   1.000
_cell.length_c   1.000
_cell.angle_alpha   90.00
_cell.angle_beta   90.00
_cell.angle_gamma   90.00
#
_symmetry.space_group_name_H-M   'P 1'
#
loop_
_entity.id
_entity.type
_entity.pdbx_description
1 polymer ?
#
loop_
_entity_poly.entity_id
_entity_poly.type
_entity_poly.pdbx_seq_one_letter_code
_entity_poly.pdbx_strand_id
1 'polypeptide(L)'
;MRERRPFSRVFTVTKQEAAAQQIEAAITAFHAGQFAVTITLAGAAEDMAPGKANGLWAGIRDNPNRPVAADKDWIRRLNETRDWHKHNRPEETRALVAFEAGLFILRAMDKWEPWTPAMIAFKDLWLSSPKLMRAEDYSPEQ
;
A
#
# COMPACT_ATOMS: atom_id res chain seq x y z
N MET A 1 3.42 19.44 -17.14
CA MET A 1 2.46 19.13 -16.06
C MET A 1 1.45 20.27 -16.02
N ARG A 2 0.14 20.00 -16.10
CA ARG A 2 -0.90 21.05 -16.00
C ARG A 2 -1.42 21.07 -14.57
N GLU A 3 -1.30 22.21 -13.91
CA GLU A 3 -1.80 22.40 -12.56
C GLU A 3 -3.33 22.26 -12.55
N ARG A 4 -3.85 21.27 -11.81
CA ARG A 4 -5.30 21.05 -11.67
C ARG A 4 -5.91 21.90 -10.55
N ARG A 5 -5.12 22.28 -9.56
CA ARG A 5 -5.50 23.17 -8.44
C ARG A 5 -4.35 24.12 -8.15
N PRO A 6 -4.59 25.44 -8.02
CA PRO A 6 -3.54 26.41 -7.71
C PRO A 6 -2.82 26.09 -6.39
N PHE A 7 -1.50 26.02 -6.41
CA PHE A 7 -0.64 25.73 -5.24
C PHE A 7 -0.72 26.82 -4.16
N SER A 8 -1.16 28.02 -4.52
CA SER A 8 -1.28 29.19 -3.63
C SER A 8 -2.61 29.28 -2.88
N ARG A 9 -3.54 28.35 -3.11
CA ARG A 9 -4.86 28.36 -2.45
C ARG A 9 -4.90 27.45 -1.23
N VAL A 10 -5.62 27.91 -0.20
CA VAL A 10 -5.94 27.10 0.99
C VAL A 10 -7.18 26.25 0.70
N PHE A 11 -7.13 24.97 1.09
CA PHE A 11 -8.25 24.05 0.97
C PHE A 11 -8.51 23.37 2.30
N THR A 12 -9.78 23.31 2.68
CA THR A 12 -10.23 22.43 3.76
C THR A 12 -10.55 21.07 3.19
N VAL A 13 -10.04 20.02 3.82
CA VAL A 13 -10.35 18.62 3.48
C VAL A 13 -10.67 17.86 4.76
N THR A 14 -11.61 16.94 4.67
CA THR A 14 -11.88 15.97 5.74
C THR A 14 -10.74 14.94 5.80
N LYS A 15 -10.64 14.21 6.93
CA LYS A 15 -9.69 13.08 7.04
C LYS A 15 -9.92 12.04 5.95
N GLN A 16 -11.18 11.77 5.61
CA GLN A 16 -11.54 10.82 4.57
C GLN A 16 -11.07 11.28 3.19
N GLU A 17 -11.31 12.54 2.82
CA GLU A 17 -10.83 13.09 1.54
C GLU A 17 -9.31 13.10 1.46
N ALA A 18 -8.62 13.43 2.55
CA ALA A 18 -7.17 13.39 2.63
C ALA A 18 -6.62 11.94 2.50
N ALA A 19 -7.27 10.96 3.14
CA ALA A 19 -6.90 9.56 2.99
C ALA A 19 -7.14 9.05 1.56
N ALA A 20 -8.26 9.42 0.94
CA ALA A 20 -8.55 9.08 -0.45
C ALA A 20 -7.48 9.64 -1.40
N GLN A 21 -7.08 10.91 -1.23
CA GLN A 21 -6.00 11.52 -2.01
C GLN A 21 -4.66 10.79 -1.85
N GLN A 22 -4.32 10.37 -0.62
CA GLN A 22 -3.10 9.61 -0.37
C GLN A 22 -3.15 8.22 -1.03
N ILE A 23 -4.29 7.53 -0.99
CA ILE A 23 -4.46 6.22 -1.63
C ILE A 23 -4.39 6.35 -3.16
N GLU A 24 -5.04 7.34 -3.76
CA GLU A 24 -4.97 7.57 -5.21
C GLU A 24 -3.55 7.93 -5.67
N ALA A 25 -2.83 8.74 -4.88
CA ALA A 25 -1.43 9.03 -5.12
C ALA A 25 -0.55 7.76 -4.96
N ALA A 26 -0.84 6.90 -3.98
CA ALA A 26 -0.16 5.63 -3.80
C ALA A 26 -0.35 4.68 -4.99
N ILE A 27 -1.58 4.60 -5.53
CA ILE A 27 -1.91 3.85 -6.76
C ILE A 27 -1.14 4.41 -7.95
N THR A 28 -1.08 5.73 -8.09
CA THR A 28 -0.32 6.38 -9.17
C THR A 28 1.17 6.05 -9.09
N ALA A 29 1.75 6.16 -7.88
CA ALA A 29 3.14 5.79 -7.62
C ALA A 29 3.40 4.30 -7.88
N PHE A 30 2.45 3.43 -7.55
CA PHE A 30 2.55 1.99 -7.77
C PHE A 30 2.70 1.65 -9.25
N HIS A 31 1.87 2.27 -10.10
CA HIS A 31 1.97 2.11 -11.55
C HIS A 31 3.27 2.66 -12.15
N ALA A 32 3.93 3.59 -11.45
CA ALA A 32 5.24 4.11 -11.83
C ALA A 32 6.42 3.29 -11.25
N GLY A 33 6.16 2.19 -10.54
CA GLY A 33 7.20 1.38 -9.87
C GLY A 33 7.80 2.05 -8.62
N GLN A 34 7.21 3.14 -8.13
CA GLN A 34 7.71 3.92 -6.99
C GLN A 34 7.22 3.34 -5.67
N PHE A 35 7.61 2.09 -5.36
CA PHE A 35 7.04 1.33 -4.24
C PHE A 35 7.28 1.96 -2.87
N ALA A 36 8.42 2.61 -2.65
CA ALA A 36 8.68 3.37 -1.42
C ALA A 36 7.62 4.46 -1.17
N VAL A 37 7.25 5.19 -2.23
CA VAL A 37 6.22 6.23 -2.18
C VAL A 37 4.85 5.60 -1.95
N THR A 38 4.55 4.51 -2.67
CA THR A 38 3.29 3.75 -2.50
C THR A 38 3.08 3.32 -1.06
N ILE A 39 4.07 2.65 -0.46
CA ILE A 39 3.99 2.11 0.90
C ILE A 39 3.83 3.25 1.92
N THR A 40 4.57 4.34 1.73
CA THR A 40 4.51 5.51 2.61
C THR A 40 3.13 6.14 2.62
N LEU A 41 2.58 6.45 1.45
CA LEU A 41 1.28 7.12 1.32
C LEU A 41 0.12 6.21 1.74
N ALA A 42 0.13 4.94 1.33
CA ALA A 42 -0.88 3.98 1.74
C ALA A 42 -0.85 3.75 3.24
N GLY A 43 0.34 3.60 3.84
CA GLY A 43 0.49 3.46 5.29
C GLY A 43 0.03 4.69 6.07
N ALA A 44 0.29 5.91 5.57
CA ALA A 44 -0.22 7.13 6.17
C ALA A 44 -1.75 7.19 6.14
N ALA A 45 -2.38 6.85 5.01
CA ALA A 45 -3.83 6.76 4.90
C ALA A 45 -4.42 5.69 5.84
N GLU A 46 -3.74 4.55 5.96
CA GLU A 46 -4.15 3.45 6.82
C GLU A 46 -4.14 3.83 8.32
N ASP A 47 -3.12 4.58 8.76
CA ASP A 47 -2.94 5.01 10.15
C ASP A 47 -3.94 6.11 10.56
N MET A 48 -4.54 6.81 9.59
CA MET A 48 -5.57 7.83 9.86
C MET A 48 -6.93 7.24 10.28
N ALA A 49 -7.18 5.96 10.00
CA ALA A 49 -8.43 5.26 10.32
C ALA A 49 -8.29 4.33 11.54
N PRO A 50 -9.39 4.13 12.31
CA PRO A 50 -9.41 3.11 13.36
C PRO A 50 -9.18 1.71 12.77
N GLY A 51 -8.75 0.77 13.60
CA GLY A 51 -8.64 -0.62 13.19
C GLY A 51 -9.99 -1.19 12.75
N LYS A 52 -10.01 -1.93 11.64
CA LYS A 52 -11.20 -2.63 11.12
C LYS A 52 -11.01 -4.13 11.30
N ALA A 53 -11.84 -4.75 12.14
CA ALA A 53 -11.86 -6.20 12.29
C ALA A 53 -12.57 -6.84 11.08
N ASN A 54 -12.13 -8.03 10.66
CA ASN A 54 -12.77 -8.83 9.60
C ASN A 54 -12.94 -8.10 8.25
N GLY A 55 -12.07 -7.12 7.96
CA GLY A 55 -12.06 -6.44 6.68
C GLY A 55 -11.37 -7.26 5.57
N LEU A 56 -11.43 -6.75 4.34
CA LEU A 56 -10.79 -7.34 3.15
C LEU A 56 -9.31 -7.65 3.39
N TRP A 57 -8.60 -6.80 4.14
CA TRP A 57 -7.19 -7.00 4.44
C TRP A 57 -6.92 -8.32 5.19
N ALA A 58 -7.77 -8.68 6.15
CA ALA A 58 -7.58 -9.89 6.93
C ALA A 58 -7.58 -11.13 6.03
N GLY A 59 -8.53 -11.22 5.09
CA GLY A 59 -8.61 -12.31 4.13
C GLY A 59 -7.40 -12.40 3.19
N ILE A 60 -6.82 -11.25 2.81
CA ILE A 60 -5.64 -11.21 1.93
C ILE A 60 -4.37 -11.57 2.70
N ARG A 61 -4.21 -11.06 3.93
CA ARG A 61 -3.07 -11.35 4.82
C ARG A 61 -3.01 -12.83 5.19
N ASP A 62 -4.17 -13.43 5.44
CA ASP A 62 -4.31 -14.81 5.93
C ASP A 62 -4.43 -15.83 4.77
N ASN A 63 -4.20 -15.41 3.53
CA ASN A 63 -4.24 -16.30 2.36
C ASN A 63 -3.13 -17.37 2.46
N PRO A 64 -3.46 -18.67 2.36
CA PRO A 64 -2.49 -19.77 2.48
C PRO A 64 -1.44 -19.79 1.35
N ASN A 65 -1.70 -19.14 0.21
CA ASN A 65 -0.78 -19.10 -0.95
C ASN A 65 0.18 -17.90 -0.91
N ARG A 66 0.36 -17.27 0.26
CA ARG A 66 1.26 -16.12 0.42
C ARG A 66 2.74 -16.54 0.34
N PRO A 67 3.66 -15.61 0.03
CA PRO A 67 5.09 -15.89 -0.18
C PRO A 67 5.83 -16.44 1.05
N VAL A 68 5.37 -16.08 2.25
CA VAL A 68 5.97 -16.52 3.53
C VAL A 68 4.98 -17.37 4.29
N ALA A 69 5.26 -18.67 4.41
CA ALA A 69 4.33 -19.64 5.00
C ALA A 69 4.02 -19.35 6.48
N ALA A 70 5.04 -19.03 7.28
CA ALA A 70 4.87 -18.75 8.70
C ALA A 70 4.22 -17.37 8.93
N ASP A 71 3.05 -17.34 9.61
CA ASP A 71 2.29 -16.11 9.88
C ASP A 71 3.14 -15.02 10.56
N LYS A 72 3.93 -15.42 11.56
CA LYS A 72 4.76 -14.49 12.34
C LYS A 72 5.80 -13.81 11.47
N ASP A 73 6.46 -14.55 10.58
CA ASP A 73 7.47 -14.00 9.69
C ASP A 73 6.86 -13.14 8.60
N TRP A 74 5.68 -13.52 8.10
CA TRP A 74 4.94 -12.71 7.14
C TRP A 74 4.53 -11.36 7.71
N ILE A 75 3.91 -11.37 8.89
CA ILE A 75 3.49 -10.14 9.59
C ILE A 75 4.71 -9.29 9.94
N ARG A 76 5.79 -9.91 10.44
CA ARG A 76 7.06 -9.23 10.74
C ARG A 76 7.62 -8.54 9.50
N ARG A 77 7.68 -9.24 8.35
CA ARG A 77 8.17 -8.67 7.10
C ARG A 77 7.36 -7.46 6.64
N LEU A 78 6.03 -7.54 6.67
CA LEU A 78 5.16 -6.41 6.31
C LEU A 78 5.37 -5.22 7.24
N ASN A 79 5.46 -5.47 8.55
CA ASN A 79 5.73 -4.41 9.52
C ASN A 79 7.11 -3.79 9.30
N GLU A 80 8.15 -4.60 9.07
CA GLU A 80 9.48 -4.10 8.73
C GLU A 80 9.45 -3.26 7.45
N THR A 81 8.72 -3.66 6.41
CA THR A 81 8.60 -2.87 5.16
C THR A 81 7.93 -1.52 5.41
N ARG A 82 6.86 -1.49 6.21
CA ARG A 82 6.19 -0.24 6.61
C ARG A 82 7.11 0.66 7.44
N ASP A 83 7.81 0.05 8.39
CA ASP A 83 8.53 0.74 9.45
C ASP A 83 9.93 1.19 8.99
N TRP A 84 10.48 0.57 7.94
CA TRP A 84 11.79 0.91 7.37
C TRP A 84 11.87 2.39 6.97
N HIS A 85 10.79 2.96 6.43
CA HIS A 85 10.72 4.39 6.09
C HIS A 85 10.45 5.32 7.28
N LYS A 86 9.98 4.80 8.41
CA LYS A 86 9.43 5.60 9.53
C LYS A 86 10.35 5.64 10.76
N HIS A 87 11.25 4.68 10.91
CA HIS A 87 12.04 4.50 12.12
C HIS A 87 13.53 4.34 11.81
N ASN A 88 14.40 4.70 12.76
CA ASN A 88 15.83 4.43 12.68
C ASN A 88 16.06 2.91 12.70
N ARG A 89 16.10 2.30 11.53
CA ARG A 89 16.50 0.92 11.31
C ARG A 89 17.98 0.88 10.94
N PRO A 90 18.74 -0.12 11.40
CA PRO A 90 20.16 -0.24 11.07
C PRO A 90 20.40 -0.58 9.59
N GLU A 91 19.42 -1.15 8.89
CA GLU A 91 19.54 -1.51 7.48
C GLU A 91 19.34 -0.29 6.55
N GLU A 92 20.38 0.08 5.81
CA GLU A 92 20.35 1.21 4.85
C GLU A 92 19.59 0.91 3.56
N THR A 93 19.37 -0.36 3.22
CA THR A 93 18.72 -0.78 1.98
C THR A 93 17.63 -1.81 2.23
N ARG A 94 16.60 -1.79 1.38
CA ARG A 94 15.52 -2.78 1.40
C ARG A 94 15.01 -3.05 0.00
N ALA A 95 14.87 -4.33 -0.35
CA ALA A 95 14.19 -4.75 -1.56
C ALA A 95 12.67 -4.57 -1.38
N LEU A 96 12.07 -3.73 -2.22
CA LEU A 96 10.63 -3.49 -2.25
C LEU A 96 10.04 -4.13 -3.49
N VAL A 97 8.98 -4.92 -3.31
CA VAL A 97 8.35 -5.67 -4.39
C VAL A 97 6.92 -5.19 -4.63
N ALA A 98 6.45 -5.32 -5.88
CA ALA A 98 5.10 -4.94 -6.27
C ALA A 98 4.02 -5.67 -5.44
N PHE A 99 4.27 -6.92 -5.06
CA PHE A 99 3.32 -7.65 -4.23
C PHE A 99 3.04 -6.95 -2.91
N GLU A 100 4.08 -6.63 -2.13
CA GLU A 100 3.93 -5.93 -0.86
C GLU A 100 3.32 -4.54 -1.03
N ALA A 101 3.81 -3.75 -1.99
CA ALA A 101 3.32 -2.40 -2.22
C ALA A 101 1.81 -2.39 -2.52
N GLY A 102 1.32 -3.35 -3.31
CA GLY A 102 -0.11 -3.48 -3.57
C GLY A 102 -0.94 -3.92 -2.36
N LEU A 103 -0.38 -4.76 -1.48
CA LEU A 103 -1.03 -5.10 -0.22
C LEU A 103 -1.22 -3.89 0.69
N PHE A 104 -0.27 -2.96 0.74
CA PHE A 104 -0.43 -1.72 1.49
C PHE A 104 -1.59 -0.87 0.95
N ILE A 105 -1.76 -0.79 -0.37
CA ILE A 105 -2.90 -0.10 -0.97
C ILE A 105 -4.22 -0.76 -0.53
N LEU A 106 -4.34 -2.08 -0.63
CA LEU A 106 -5.58 -2.79 -0.26
C LEU A 106 -5.89 -2.66 1.24
N ARG A 107 -4.85 -2.69 2.08
CA ARG A 107 -4.97 -2.50 3.52
C ARG A 107 -5.47 -1.09 3.86
N ALA A 108 -5.01 -0.06 3.13
CA ALA A 108 -5.53 1.30 3.29
C ALA A 108 -6.98 1.40 2.78
N MET A 109 -7.27 0.89 1.58
CA MET A 109 -8.61 0.88 0.99
C MET A 109 -9.64 0.22 1.90
N ASP A 110 -9.31 -0.91 2.53
CA ASP A 110 -10.24 -1.63 3.41
C ASP A 110 -10.78 -0.77 4.56
N LYS A 111 -10.05 0.27 4.99
CA LYS A 111 -10.48 1.15 6.09
C LYS A 111 -11.30 2.36 5.64
N TRP A 112 -11.38 2.65 4.34
CA TRP A 112 -11.99 3.89 3.83
C TRP A 112 -13.07 3.58 2.80
N GLU A 113 -14.32 3.88 3.13
CA GLU A 113 -15.46 3.76 2.23
C GLU A 113 -16.21 5.10 2.13
N PRO A 114 -16.77 5.47 0.97
CA PRO A 114 -16.79 4.68 -0.27
C PRO A 114 -15.46 4.70 -1.04
N TRP A 115 -15.17 3.64 -1.78
CA TRP A 115 -14.03 3.60 -2.72
C TRP A 115 -14.20 4.53 -3.91
N THR A 116 -13.11 5.19 -4.30
CA THR A 116 -13.06 6.02 -5.50
C THR A 116 -12.94 5.17 -6.77
N PRO A 117 -13.22 5.72 -7.97
CA PRO A 117 -13.05 4.97 -9.21
C PRO A 117 -11.63 4.40 -9.41
N ALA A 118 -10.59 5.12 -8.96
CA ALA A 118 -9.22 4.65 -9.04
C ALA A 118 -8.96 3.44 -8.10
N MET A 119 -9.54 3.45 -6.91
CA MET A 119 -9.46 2.33 -5.97
C MET A 119 -10.17 1.09 -6.50
N ILE A 120 -11.37 1.26 -7.08
CA ILE A 120 -12.12 0.17 -7.72
C ILE A 120 -11.30 -0.43 -8.87
N ALA A 121 -10.80 0.42 -9.77
CA ALA A 121 -9.96 -0.02 -10.89
C ALA A 121 -8.69 -0.75 -10.42
N PHE A 122 -8.04 -0.23 -9.37
CA PHE A 122 -6.89 -0.90 -8.77
C PHE A 122 -7.24 -2.27 -8.19
N LYS A 123 -8.34 -2.39 -7.43
CA LYS A 123 -8.81 -3.69 -6.92
C LYS A 123 -9.03 -4.67 -8.06
N ASP A 124 -9.73 -4.28 -9.12
CA ASP A 124 -10.09 -5.19 -10.21
C ASP A 124 -8.85 -5.62 -10.99
N LEU A 125 -7.92 -4.70 -11.25
CA LEU A 125 -6.62 -5.02 -11.81
C LEU A 125 -5.84 -5.96 -10.88
N TRP A 126 -5.83 -5.67 -9.58
CA TRP A 126 -5.14 -6.47 -8.58
C TRP A 126 -5.69 -7.89 -8.53
N LEU A 127 -7.01 -8.09 -8.55
CA LEU A 127 -7.60 -9.42 -8.49
C LEU A 127 -7.47 -10.19 -9.81
N SER A 128 -7.36 -9.51 -10.96
CA SER A 128 -7.23 -10.15 -12.27
C SER A 128 -5.78 -10.42 -12.70
N SER A 129 -4.80 -9.71 -12.13
CA SER A 129 -3.41 -9.87 -12.55
C SER A 129 -2.73 -11.04 -11.84
N PRO A 130 -1.83 -11.80 -12.51
CA PRO A 130 -0.94 -12.73 -11.82
C PRO A 130 -0.09 -11.96 -10.79
N LYS A 131 0.24 -12.62 -9.69
CA LYS A 131 1.09 -12.05 -8.64
C LYS A 131 2.44 -12.75 -8.68
N LEU A 132 3.49 -11.94 -8.75
CA LEU A 132 4.86 -12.37 -8.55
C LEU A 132 5.03 -12.66 -7.05
N MET A 133 4.73 -13.91 -6.67
CA MET A 133 4.75 -14.42 -5.29
C MET A 133 5.85 -15.46 -5.06
N ARG A 134 6.73 -15.68 -6.04
CA ARG A 134 7.84 -16.64 -5.94
C ARG A 134 8.93 -16.02 -5.08
N ALA A 135 9.71 -16.85 -4.38
CA ALA A 135 10.84 -16.37 -3.60
C ALA A 135 11.87 -15.59 -4.47
N GLU A 136 11.96 -15.96 -5.74
CA GLU A 136 12.81 -15.34 -6.77
C GLU A 136 12.47 -13.86 -6.98
N ASP A 137 11.18 -13.49 -6.92
CA ASP A 137 10.66 -12.14 -7.14
C ASP A 137 11.11 -11.15 -6.04
N TYR A 138 11.74 -11.66 -4.97
CA TYR A 138 12.27 -10.88 -3.86
C TYR A 138 13.79 -10.65 -3.96
N SER A 139 14.45 -11.22 -4.96
CA SER A 139 15.86 -10.96 -5.21
C SER A 139 16.00 -9.59 -5.91
N PRO A 140 16.94 -8.73 -5.48
CA PRO A 140 17.24 -7.50 -6.20
C PRO A 140 17.57 -7.79 -7.68
N GLU A 141 17.19 -6.89 -8.58
CA GLU A 141 17.72 -6.91 -9.95
C GLU A 141 19.25 -6.86 -9.89
N GLN A 142 19.92 -7.74 -10.64
CA GLN A 142 21.37 -7.77 -10.75
C GLN A 142 21.90 -6.66 -11.65
#